data_AF-A0A363UAX0-F1
#
_entry.id   AF-A0A363UAX0-F1
#
_cell.length_a   1.000
_cell.length_b   1.000
_cell.length_c   1.000
_cell.angle_alpha   90.00
_cell.angle_beta   90.00
_cell.angle_gamma   90.00
#
_symmetry.space_group_name_H-M   'P 1'
#
loop_
_entity.id
_entity.type
_entity.pdbx_description
1 polymer ?
#
loop_
_entity_poly.entity_id
_entity_poly.type
_entity_poly.pdbx_seq_one_letter_code
_entity_poly.pdbx_strand_id
1 'polypeptide(L)'
;MNVWLVMLLGGVITFGMRFSLIYLFGRFQVPVTMRKALHYVPPAVLSAIVFPELLLRDSVLDVSFDNLRLLAGSFAILVAWFSKNTLITILAGMVALFLLQYFL
;
A
#
# COMPACT_ATOMS: atom_id res chain seq x y z
N MET A 1 -25.39 6.94 18.76
CA MET A 1 -25.20 7.29 17.34
C MET A 1 -25.54 6.05 16.52
N ASN A 2 -26.61 6.06 15.72
CA ASN A 2 -27.03 4.87 14.97
C ASN A 2 -26.02 4.59 13.84
N VAL A 3 -25.51 3.35 13.76
CA VAL A 3 -24.51 2.91 12.77
C VAL A 3 -24.93 3.24 11.34
N TRP A 4 -26.24 3.16 11.06
CA TRP A 4 -26.86 3.58 9.80
C TRP A 4 -26.53 5.02 9.39
N LEU A 5 -26.54 5.94 10.35
CA LEU A 5 -26.28 7.36 10.08
C LEU A 5 -24.79 7.60 9.76
N VAL A 6 -23.89 6.86 10.41
CA VAL A 6 -22.44 6.89 10.14
C VAL A 6 -22.14 6.30 8.76
N MET A 7 -22.76 5.19 8.39
CA MET A 7 -22.58 4.58 7.06
C MET A 7 -23.06 5.52 5.95
N LEU A 8 -24.22 6.16 6.13
CA LEU A 8 -24.79 7.07 5.15
C LEU A 8 -23.93 8.34 5.00
N LEU A 9 -23.53 8.97 6.11
CA LEU A 9 -22.62 10.12 6.08
C LEU A 9 -21.26 9.77 5.48
N GLY A 10 -20.66 8.65 5.88
CA GLY A 10 -19.39 8.18 5.34
C GLY A 10 -19.46 7.90 3.84
N GLY A 11 -20.56 7.29 3.38
CA GLY A 11 -20.83 7.06 1.97
C GLY A 11 -20.94 8.36 1.17
N VAL A 12 -21.73 9.33 1.66
CA VAL A 12 -21.90 10.64 1.01
C VAL A 12 -20.58 11.42 0.97
N ILE A 13 -19.81 11.42 2.05
CA ILE A 13 -18.51 12.11 2.11
C ILE A 13 -17.52 11.48 1.12
N THR A 14 -17.41 10.14 1.10
CA THR A 14 -16.49 9.43 0.21
C THR A 14 -16.88 9.63 -1.26
N PHE A 15 -18.18 9.56 -1.55
CA PHE A 15 -18.71 9.82 -2.87
C PHE A 15 -18.47 11.27 -3.29
N GLY A 16 -18.71 12.23 -2.38
CA GLY A 16 -18.45 13.65 -2.60
C GLY A 16 -16.99 13.95 -2.91
N MET A 17 -16.04 13.35 -2.18
CA MET A 17 -14.61 13.50 -2.48
C MET A 17 -14.26 12.97 -3.88
N ARG A 18 -14.73 11.77 -4.23
CA ARG A 18 -14.48 11.17 -5.56
C ARG A 18 -15.12 12.00 -6.68
N PHE A 19 -16.37 12.42 -6.49
CA PHE A 19 -17.13 13.19 -7.46
C PHE A 19 -16.54 14.61 -7.63
N SER A 20 -16.11 15.25 -6.55
CA SER A 20 -15.48 16.57 -6.59
C SER A 20 -14.21 16.56 -7.44
N LEU A 21 -13.39 15.52 -7.34
CA LEU A 21 -12.22 15.37 -8.19
C LEU A 21 -12.64 15.22 -9.66
N ILE A 22 -13.56 14.30 -9.98
CA ILE A 22 -14.00 14.03 -11.35
C ILE A 22 -14.67 15.27 -12.00
N TYR A 23 -15.52 15.97 -11.26
CA TYR A 23 -16.20 17.19 -11.73
C TYR A 23 -15.21 18.34 -11.96
N LEU A 24 -14.21 18.49 -11.09
CA LEU A 24 -13.14 19.49 -11.25
C LEU A 24 -12.25 19.18 -12.46
N PHE A 25 -11.98 17.89 -12.74
CA PHE A 25 -11.27 17.42 -13.94
C PHE A 25 -11.99 17.73 -15.25
N GLY A 26 -13.32 17.88 -15.23
CA GLY A 26 -14.14 18.20 -16.41
C GLY A 26 -14.25 19.70 -16.73
N ARG A 27 -14.03 20.58 -15.75
CA ARG A 27 -14.20 22.04 -15.90
C ARG A 27 -12.88 22.81 -16.04
N PHE A 28 -11.78 22.30 -15.48
CA PHE A 28 -10.44 22.90 -15.61
C PHE A 28 -9.57 22.06 -16.55
N GLN A 29 -8.87 22.71 -17.50
CA GLN A 29 -7.78 22.07 -18.24
C GLN A 29 -6.64 21.77 -17.27
N VAL A 30 -6.73 20.61 -16.61
CA VAL A 30 -5.75 20.20 -15.61
C VAL A 30 -4.38 20.09 -16.30
N PRO A 31 -3.35 20.81 -15.82
CA PRO A 31 -2.04 20.81 -16.45
C PRO A 31 -1.49 19.40 -16.52
N VAL A 32 -0.82 19.07 -17.62
CA VAL A 32 -0.34 17.71 -17.94
C VAL A 32 0.50 17.12 -16.80
N THR A 33 1.25 17.95 -16.08
CA THR A 33 2.03 17.60 -14.88
C THR A 33 1.17 17.03 -13.76
N MET A 34 0.01 17.65 -13.48
CA MET A 34 -0.90 17.21 -12.41
C MET A 34 -1.57 15.88 -12.78
N ARG A 35 -2.01 15.71 -14.04
CA ARG A 35 -2.55 14.43 -14.51
C ARG A 35 -1.52 13.30 -14.39
N LYS A 36 -0.25 13.56 -14.74
CA LYS A 36 0.84 12.60 -14.56
C LYS A 36 1.05 12.27 -13.08
N ALA A 37 1.10 13.29 -12.21
CA ALA A 37 1.26 13.10 -10.77
C ALA A 37 0.14 12.23 -10.16
N LEU A 38 -1.12 12.45 -10.54
CA LEU A 38 -2.25 11.63 -10.06
C LEU A 38 -2.15 10.15 -10.46
N HIS A 39 -1.56 9.83 -11.62
CA HIS A 39 -1.35 8.44 -12.02
C HIS A 39 -0.35 7.71 -11.12
N TYR A 40 0.59 8.44 -10.51
CA TYR A 40 1.56 7.88 -9.57
C TYR A 40 1.07 7.82 -8.12
N VAL A 41 -0.10 8.40 -7.81
CA VAL A 41 -0.66 8.37 -6.45
C VAL A 41 -0.91 6.94 -5.96
N PRO A 42 -1.60 6.05 -6.70
CA PRO A 42 -1.83 4.68 -6.23
C PRO A 42 -0.55 3.90 -5.88
N PRO A 43 0.48 3.81 -6.76
CA PRO A 43 1.70 3.10 -6.41
C PRO A 43 2.51 3.80 -5.31
N ALA A 44 2.48 5.14 -5.22
CA ALA A 44 3.16 5.87 -4.15
C ALA A 44 2.52 5.60 -2.79
N VAL A 45 1.19 5.58 -2.71
CA VAL A 45 0.45 5.28 -1.47
C VAL A 45 0.71 3.83 -1.03
N LEU A 46 0.66 2.87 -1.95
CA LEU A 46 0.99 1.47 -1.62
C LEU A 46 2.41 1.34 -1.09
N SER A 47 3.38 2.01 -1.74
CA SER A 47 4.77 2.01 -1.28
C SER A 47 4.91 2.64 0.11
N ALA A 48 4.19 3.73 0.37
CA ALA A 48 4.21 4.43 1.66
C ALA A 48 3.55 3.64 2.80
N ILE A 49 2.65 2.69 2.50
CA ILE A 49 2.05 1.77 3.49
C ILE A 49 2.98 0.58 3.75
N VAL A 50 3.52 -0.02 2.68
CA VAL A 50 4.37 -1.23 2.79
C VAL A 50 5.71 -0.91 3.43
N PHE A 51 6.31 0.24 3.13
CA PHE A 51 7.62 0.64 3.66
C PHE A 51 7.69 0.66 5.21
N PRO A 52 6.79 1.37 5.92
CA PRO A 52 6.80 1.34 7.38
C PRO A 52 6.38 -0.03 7.94
N GLU A 53 5.50 -0.76 7.26
CA GLU A 53 5.10 -2.10 7.69
C GLU A 53 6.27 -3.09 7.68
N LEU A 54 7.23 -2.89 6.79
CA LEU A 54 8.47 -3.67 6.74
C LEU A 54 9.48 -3.21 7.80
N LEU A 55 9.66 -1.90 8.00
CA LEU A 55 10.77 -1.33 8.78
C LEU A 55 10.46 -1.05 10.26
N LEU A 56 9.19 -0.80 10.62
CA LEU A 56 8.81 -0.50 11.99
C LEU A 56 8.25 -1.75 12.68
N ARG A 57 8.89 -2.13 13.79
CA ARG A 57 8.36 -3.11 14.74
C ARG A 57 8.17 -2.41 16.08
N ASP A 58 6.95 -2.47 16.62
CA ASP A 58 6.60 -1.83 17.90
C ASP A 58 7.02 -0.36 18.02
N SER A 59 6.83 0.42 16.95
CA SER A 59 7.21 1.85 16.84
C SER A 59 8.70 2.17 16.97
N VAL A 60 9.57 1.15 16.97
CA VAL A 60 11.02 1.29 16.92
C VAL A 60 11.51 0.90 15.53
N LEU A 61 12.46 1.68 15.00
CA LEU A 61 13.17 1.34 13.77
C LEU A 61 14.10 0.16 14.06
N ASP A 62 13.63 -1.04 13.75
CA ASP A 62 14.40 -2.26 13.93
C ASP A 62 14.94 -2.70 12.57
N VAL A 63 16.09 -2.14 12.20
CA VAL A 63 16.84 -2.49 10.98
C VAL A 63 17.81 -3.65 11.26
N SER A 64 17.64 -4.37 12.38
CA SER A 64 18.47 -5.51 12.72
C SER A 64 18.19 -6.68 11.76
N PHE A 65 19.22 -7.49 11.49
CA PHE A 65 19.09 -8.75 10.75
C PHE A 65 18.21 -9.78 11.47
N ASP A 66 17.87 -9.53 12.73
CA ASP A 66 16.88 -10.29 13.51
C ASP A 66 15.43 -9.99 13.10
N ASN A 67 15.21 -8.94 12.31
CA ASN A 67 13.85 -8.58 11.90
C ASN A 67 13.43 -9.43 10.69
N LEU A 68 12.84 -10.59 10.97
CA LEU A 68 12.34 -11.55 9.98
C LEU A 68 11.46 -10.91 8.90
N ARG A 69 10.69 -9.86 9.23
CA ARG A 69 9.83 -9.14 8.27
C ARG A 69 10.64 -8.38 7.21
N LEU A 70 11.77 -7.78 7.58
CA LEU A 70 12.66 -7.11 6.63
C LEU A 70 13.33 -8.11 5.69
N LEU A 71 13.76 -9.26 6.23
CA LEU A 71 14.40 -10.30 5.43
C LEU A 71 13.40 -10.96 4.47
N ALA A 72 12.20 -11.28 4.96
CA ALA A 72 11.11 -11.81 4.13
C ALA A 72 10.62 -10.81 3.08
N GLY A 73 10.52 -9.52 3.44
CA GLY A 73 10.16 -8.44 2.52
C GLY A 73 11.21 -8.25 1.43
N SER A 74 12.50 -8.28 1.77
CA SER A 74 13.60 -8.22 0.81
C SER A 74 13.57 -9.40 -0.15
N PHE A 75 13.32 -10.61 0.36
CA PHE A 75 13.16 -11.81 -0.47
C PHE A 75 11.93 -11.70 -1.38
N ALA A 76 10.81 -11.20 -0.89
CA ALA A 76 9.61 -10.94 -1.69
C ALA A 76 9.87 -9.92 -2.80
N ILE A 77 10.65 -8.86 -2.55
CA ILE A 77 11.05 -7.87 -3.57
C ILE A 77 11.90 -8.53 -4.67
N LEU A 78 12.86 -9.39 -4.30
CA LEU A 78 13.68 -10.13 -5.26
C LEU A 78 12.83 -11.06 -6.15
N VAL A 79 11.89 -11.78 -5.54
CA VAL A 79 10.95 -12.65 -6.27
C VAL A 79 9.99 -11.83 -7.14
N ALA A 80 9.52 -10.67 -6.66
CA ALA A 80 8.67 -9.77 -7.43
C ALA A 80 9.36 -9.31 -8.72
N TRP A 81 10.64 -8.95 -8.61
CA TRP A 81 11.45 -8.55 -9.76
C TRP A 81 11.52 -9.68 -10.79
N PHE A 82 11.84 -10.90 -10.34
CA PHE A 82 12.06 -12.02 -11.24
C PHE A 82 10.76 -12.56 -11.86
N SER A 83 9.71 -12.70 -11.04
CA SER A 83 8.49 -13.40 -11.43
C SER A 83 7.52 -12.52 -12.22
N LYS A 84 7.52 -11.20 -12.01
CA LYS A 84 6.52 -10.24 -12.53
C LYS A 84 5.05 -10.67 -12.30
N ASN A 85 4.83 -11.65 -11.43
CA ASN A 85 3.53 -12.22 -11.10
C ASN A 85 3.25 -11.95 -9.62
N THR A 86 2.18 -11.20 -9.35
CA THR A 86 1.75 -10.82 -8.00
C THR A 86 1.45 -12.05 -7.15
N LEU A 87 0.86 -13.11 -7.72
CA LEU A 87 0.50 -14.31 -6.97
C LEU A 87 1.72 -15.04 -6.44
N ILE A 88 2.75 -15.21 -7.28
CA ILE A 88 4.01 -15.86 -6.92
C ILE A 88 4.77 -15.01 -5.89
N THR A 89 4.71 -13.69 -6.03
CA THR A 89 5.32 -12.75 -5.07
C THR A 89 4.70 -12.90 -3.68
N ILE A 90 3.37 -12.95 -3.60
CA ILE A 90 2.65 -13.13 -2.34
C ILE A 90 3.00 -14.49 -1.72
N LEU A 91 2.93 -15.57 -2.50
CA LEU A 91 3.26 -16.91 -2.02
C LEU A 91 4.70 -17.02 -1.53
N ALA A 92 5.67 -16.50 -2.29
CA ALA A 92 7.07 -16.52 -1.89
C ALA A 92 7.33 -15.68 -0.63
N GLY A 93 6.71 -14.50 -0.52
CA GLY A 93 6.78 -13.68 0.68
C GLY A 93 6.21 -14.39 1.90
N MET A 94 5.03 -15.02 1.77
CA MET A 94 4.40 -15.80 2.84
C MET A 94 5.26 -16.99 3.26
N VAL A 95 5.81 -17.75 2.30
CA VAL A 95 6.68 -18.90 2.58
C VAL A 95 7.98 -18.45 3.25
N ALA A 96 8.59 -17.35 2.78
CA ALA A 96 9.79 -16.80 3.40
C ALA A 96 9.54 -16.35 4.84
N LEU A 97 8.42 -15.64 5.10
CA LEU A 97 8.01 -15.24 6.44
C LEU A 97 7.78 -16.45 7.35
N PHE A 98 7.07 -17.47 6.84
CA PHE A 98 6.74 -18.67 7.59
C PHE A 98 7.99 -19.50 7.93
N LEU A 99 8.91 -19.68 6.98
CA LEU A 99 10.17 -20.38 7.21
C LEU A 99 11.05 -19.63 8.22
N LEU A 100 11.12 -18.31 8.10
CA LEU A 100 11.86 -17.48 9.04
C LEU A 100 11.27 -17.58 10.44
N GLN A 101 9.95 -17.48 10.59
CA GLN A 101 9.27 -17.56 11.90
C GLN A 101 9.30 -18.95 12.51
N TYR A 102 9.43 -20.00 11.69
CA TYR A 102 9.53 -21.37 12.17
C TYR A 102 10.96 -21.73 12.62
N PHE A 103 11.98 -21.11 12.01
CA PHE A 103 13.38 -21.44 12.25
C PHE A 103 14.09 -20.51 13.26
N LEU A 104 13.54 -19.32 13.51
CA LEU A 104 14.01 -18.33 14.50
C LEU A 104 12.98 -18.17 15.64
#